data_AF-A0A7Y2N6I7-F1
#
_entry.id   AF-A0A7Y2N6I7-F1
#
_cell.length_a   1.000
_cell.length_b   1.000
_cell.length_c   1.000
_cell.angle_alpha   90.00
_cell.angle_beta   90.00
_cell.angle_gamma   90.00
#
_symmetry.space_group_name_H-M   'P 1'
#
loop_
_entity.id
_entity.type
_entity.pdbx_description
1 polymer ?
#
loop_
_entity_poly.entity_id
_entity_poly.type
_entity_poly.pdbx_seq_one_letter_code
_entity_poly.pdbx_strand_id
1 'polypeptide(L)'
;MDETKPSKSARKRDYLARQKLGEELIPLQQADLLAMELDEDLLDAVLEAQRMKKHGALRRQKQLIGKLMGRIDPEPIRAALQRLHRS
;
A
#
# COMPACT_ATOMS: atom_id res chain seq x y z
N MET A 1 -3.20 7.20 -34.01
CA MET A 1 -2.65 6.56 -32.80
C MET A 1 -3.43 7.14 -31.63
N ASP A 2 -4.52 6.47 -31.22
CA ASP A 2 -5.42 6.99 -30.18
C ASP A 2 -4.76 6.88 -28.82
N GLU A 3 -4.30 8.02 -28.33
CA GLU A 3 -3.80 8.23 -26.97
C GLU A 3 -4.99 8.09 -26.01
N THR A 4 -5.25 6.87 -25.53
CA THR A 4 -6.35 6.59 -24.61
C THR A 4 -6.07 7.25 -23.26
N LYS A 5 -6.49 8.51 -23.11
CA LYS A 5 -6.59 9.19 -21.83
C LYS A 5 -7.37 8.25 -20.88
N PRO A 6 -6.77 7.75 -19.78
CA PRO A 6 -7.47 6.83 -18.91
C PRO A 6 -8.73 7.51 -18.41
N SER A 7 -9.88 6.87 -18.64
CA SER A 7 -11.18 7.38 -18.22
C SER A 7 -11.17 7.66 -16.71
N LYS A 8 -12.03 8.57 -16.24
CA LYS A 8 -12.15 8.89 -14.79
C LYS A 8 -12.26 7.61 -13.93
N SER A 9 -12.91 6.58 -14.47
CA SER A 9 -13.07 5.27 -13.86
C SER A 9 -11.75 4.48 -13.72
N ALA A 10 -10.86 4.54 -14.72
CA ALA A 10 -9.57 3.84 -14.68
C ALA A 10 -8.67 4.41 -13.58
N ARG A 11 -8.51 5.74 -13.51
CA ARG A 11 -7.72 6.40 -12.46
C ARG A 11 -8.23 6.10 -11.05
N LYS A 12 -9.55 6.01 -10.89
CA LYS A 12 -10.18 5.65 -9.61
C LYS A 12 -9.86 4.20 -9.22
N ARG A 13 -9.88 3.26 -10.18
CA ARG A 13 -9.52 1.86 -9.94
C ARG A 13 -8.05 1.72 -9.54
N ASP A 14 -7.15 2.42 -10.22
CA ASP A 14 -5.72 2.36 -9.92
C ASP A 14 -5.43 2.90 -8.52
N TYR A 15 -6.05 4.02 -8.15
CA TYR A 15 -5.97 4.56 -6.80
C TYR A 15 -6.45 3.57 -5.75
N LEU A 16 -7.63 2.96 -5.95
CA LEU A 16 -8.19 1.98 -5.03
C LEU A 16 -7.32 0.72 -4.93
N ALA A 17 -6.72 0.28 -6.05
CA ALA A 17 -5.83 -0.87 -6.08
C ALA A 17 -4.53 -0.61 -5.30
N ARG A 18 -3.95 0.60 -5.41
CA ARG A 18 -2.77 1.02 -4.63
C ARG A 18 -3.08 1.16 -3.15
N GLN A 19 -4.24 1.74 -2.84
CA GLN A 19 -4.70 1.86 -1.45
C GLN A 19 -4.88 0.47 -0.82
N LYS A 20 -5.58 -0.44 -1.50
CA LYS A 20 -5.78 -1.80 -1.01
C LYS A 20 -4.46 -2.52 -0.78
N LEU A 21 -3.52 -2.40 -1.73
CA LEU A 21 -2.18 -2.99 -1.61
C LEU A 21 -1.44 -2.50 -0.36
N GLY A 22 -1.48 -1.19 -0.10
CA GLY A 22 -0.88 -0.63 1.12
C GLY A 22 -1.58 -1.06 2.41
N GLU A 23 -2.90 -1.26 2.38
CA GLU A 23 -3.65 -1.79 3.52
C GLU A 23 -3.32 -3.26 3.82
N GLU A 24 -2.97 -4.05 2.80
CA GLU A 24 -2.51 -5.45 2.95
C GLU A 24 -1.14 -5.55 3.65
N LEU A 25 -0.37 -4.47 3.73
CA LEU A 25 0.89 -4.42 4.48
C LEU A 25 0.69 -4.34 6.00
N ILE A 26 -0.40 -3.72 6.45
CA ILE A 26 -0.69 -3.49 7.87
C ILE A 26 -0.71 -4.78 8.70
N PRO A 27 -1.34 -5.89 8.27
CA PRO A 27 -1.34 -7.13 9.06
C PRO A 27 -0.02 -7.94 8.98
N LEU A 28 0.96 -7.56 8.17
CA LEU A 28 2.20 -8.34 8.00
C LEU A 28 3.12 -8.23 9.22
N GLN A 29 4.00 -9.22 9.39
CA GLN A 29 5.04 -9.17 10.41
C GLN A 29 6.09 -8.12 10.06
N GLN A 30 6.70 -7.50 11.06
CA GLN A 30 7.75 -6.51 10.85
C GLN A 30 8.95 -7.07 10.08
N ALA A 31 9.30 -8.35 10.29
CA ALA A 31 10.36 -9.02 9.55
C ALA A 31 10.07 -9.09 8.04
N ASP A 32 8.82 -9.38 7.65
CA ASP A 32 8.41 -9.43 6.24
C ASP A 32 8.45 -8.04 5.62
N LEU A 33 7.99 -7.01 6.33
CA LEU A 33 8.02 -5.62 5.88
C LEU A 33 9.45 -5.12 5.64
N LEU A 34 10.39 -5.48 6.52
CA LEU A 34 11.81 -5.14 6.36
C LEU A 34 12.43 -5.87 5.16
N ALA A 35 12.08 -7.14 4.94
CA ALA A 35 12.54 -7.91 3.79
C ALA A 35 12.00 -7.40 2.44
N MET A 36 10.94 -6.59 2.46
CA MET A 36 10.39 -5.94 1.26
C MET A 36 11.14 -4.68 0.84
N GLU A 37 12.11 -4.20 1.64
CA GLU A 37 12.90 -2.98 1.36
C GLU A 37 12.01 -1.78 1.00
N LEU A 38 10.95 -1.58 1.78
CA LEU A 38 10.03 -0.45 1.61
C LEU A 38 10.75 0.88 1.86
N ASP A 39 10.26 1.94 1.23
CA ASP A 39 10.64 3.32 1.57
C ASP A 39 10.38 3.58 3.06
N GLU A 40 11.27 4.32 3.72
CA GLU A 40 11.23 4.62 5.15
C GLU A 40 9.87 5.24 5.54
N ASP A 41 9.39 6.21 4.75
CA ASP A 41 8.09 6.86 4.96
C ASP A 41 6.93 5.84 4.97
N LEU A 42 6.98 4.85 4.07
CA LEU A 42 5.94 3.84 3.95
C LEU A 42 6.02 2.82 5.08
N LEU A 43 7.23 2.37 5.43
CA LEU A 43 7.45 1.44 6.52
C LEU A 43 6.94 2.03 7.84
N ASP A 44 7.33 3.26 8.15
CA ASP A 44 6.90 3.96 9.35
C ASP A 44 5.39 4.13 9.40
N ALA A 45 4.78 4.52 8.27
CA ALA A 45 3.34 4.69 8.19
C ALA A 45 2.59 3.38 8.47
N VAL A 46 3.10 2.24 7.98
CA VAL A 46 2.54 0.90 8.21
C VAL A 46 2.72 0.47 9.68
N LEU A 47 3.90 0.65 10.27
CA LEU A 47 4.17 0.32 11.68
C LEU A 47 3.38 1.18 12.65
N GLU A 48 3.13 2.45 12.32
CA GLU A 48 2.20 3.31 13.05
C GLU A 48 0.77 2.78 12.95
N ALA A 49 0.31 2.38 11.76
CA ALA A 49 -1.04 1.86 11.58
C ALA A 49 -1.30 0.62 12.45
N GLN A 50 -0.31 -0.26 12.59
CA GLN A 50 -0.38 -1.44 13.47
C GLN A 50 -0.61 -1.09 14.94
N ARG A 51 -0.10 0.06 15.41
CA ARG A 51 -0.22 0.51 16.80
C ARG A 51 -1.51 1.29 17.07
N MET A 52 -2.26 1.69 16.04
CA MET A 52 -3.45 2.53 16.19
C MET A 52 -4.67 1.75 16.68
N LYS A 53 -5.17 2.10 17.87
CA LYS A 53 -6.39 1.50 18.45
C LYS A 53 -7.70 2.17 18.01
N LYS A 54 -7.65 3.44 17.61
CA LYS A 54 -8.84 4.23 17.26
C LYS A 54 -9.16 4.11 15.76
N HIS A 55 -10.36 3.68 15.41
CA HIS A 55 -10.80 3.54 14.01
C HIS A 55 -10.60 4.81 13.16
N GLY A 56 -10.84 6.00 13.73
CA GLY A 56 -10.64 7.26 13.03
C GLY A 56 -9.17 7.58 12.73
N ALA A 57 -8.26 7.22 13.65
CA ALA A 57 -6.83 7.39 13.44
C ALA A 57 -6.34 6.39 12.37
N LEU A 58 -6.72 5.12 12.50
CA LEU A 58 -6.38 4.07 11.54
C LEU A 58 -6.85 4.41 10.12
N ARG A 59 -8.07 4.94 9.97
CA ARG A 59 -8.59 5.37 8.67
C ARG A 59 -7.73 6.46 8.02
N ARG A 60 -7.26 7.45 8.78
CA ARG A 60 -6.38 8.50 8.26
C ARG A 60 -5.00 7.93 7.91
N GLN A 61 -4.49 7.01 8.71
CA GLN A 61 -3.22 6.36 8.43
C GLN A 61 -3.27 5.52 7.14
N LYS A 62 -4.35 4.77 6.93
CA LYS A 62 -4.60 4.05 5.68
C LYS A 62 -4.61 4.97 4.45
N GLN A 63 -5.15 6.18 4.59
CA GLN A 63 -5.11 7.18 3.51
C GLN A 63 -3.69 7.70 3.25
N LEU A 64 -2.90 7.94 4.30
CA LEU A 64 -1.49 8.30 4.17
C LEU A 64 -0.71 7.20 3.44
N ILE A 65 -0.87 5.95 3.86
CA ILE A 65 -0.28 4.78 3.19
C ILE A 65 -0.67 4.75 1.71
N GLY A 66 -1.95 4.93 1.38
CA GLY A 66 -2.41 4.99 -0.01
C GLY A 66 -1.79 6.13 -0.83
N LYS A 67 -1.52 7.28 -0.20
CA LYS A 67 -0.79 8.40 -0.83
C LYS A 67 0.67 8.06 -1.07
N LEU A 68 1.34 7.40 -0.13
CA LEU A 68 2.74 6.97 -0.25
C LEU A 68 2.91 5.88 -1.32
N MET A 69 2.00 4.92 -1.38
CA MET A 69 1.88 3.94 -2.48
C MET A 69 1.70 4.60 -3.85
N GLY A 70 1.21 5.84 -3.89
CA GLY A 70 1.09 6.63 -5.10
C GLY A 70 2.43 7.12 -5.67
N ARG A 71 3.48 7.20 -4.84
CA ARG A 71 4.79 7.78 -5.14
C ARG A 71 5.85 6.75 -5.53
N ILE A 72 5.59 5.47 -5.24
CA ILE A 72 6.52 4.36 -5.49
C ILE A 72 5.98 3.40 -6.55
N ASP A 73 6.84 2.51 -7.04
CA ASP A 73 6.42 1.38 -7.85
C ASP A 73 5.79 0.28 -6.97
N PRO A 74 4.50 -0.07 -7.17
CA PRO A 74 3.86 -1.12 -6.39
C PRO A 74 4.27 -2.54 -6.80
N GLU A 75 4.93 -2.77 -7.93
CA GLU A 75 5.20 -4.15 -8.40
C GLU A 75 6.09 -4.99 -7.48
N PRO A 76 7.22 -4.48 -6.94
CA PRO A 76 8.02 -5.23 -5.97
C PRO A 76 7.20 -5.68 -4.75
N ILE A 77 6.32 -4.80 -4.27
CA ILE A 77 5.42 -5.05 -3.15
C ILE A 77 4.41 -6.14 -3.50
N ARG A 78 3.80 -6.08 -4.69
CA ARG A 78 2.88 -7.14 -5.18
C ARG A 78 3.58 -8.49 -5.24
N ALA A 79 4.77 -8.54 -5.81
CA ALA A 79 5.55 -9.77 -5.93
C ALA A 79 5.92 -10.35 -4.56
N ALA A 80 6.24 -9.49 -3.57
CA ALA A 80 6.51 -9.94 -2.21
C ALA A 80 5.27 -10.47 -1.51
N LEU A 81 4.13 -9.78 -1.60
CA LEU A 81 2.86 -10.24 -1.06
C LEU A 81 2.41 -11.58 -1.67
N GLN A 82 2.60 -11.77 -2.98
CA GLN A 82 2.30 -13.05 -3.64
C GLN A 82 3.16 -14.20 -3.11
N ARG A 83 4.44 -13.95 -2.81
CA ARG A 83 5.33 -14.94 -2.20
C ARG A 83 4.85 -15.35 -0.81
N LEU A 84 4.42 -14.39 0.01
CA LEU A 84 3.88 -14.64 1.35
C LEU A 84 2.56 -15.42 1.33
N HIS A 85 1.62 -15.07 0.44
CA HIS A 85 0.34 -15.78 0.32
C HIS A 85 0.45 -17.20 -0.24
N ARG A 86 1.58 -17.55 -0.88
CA ARG A 86 1.81 -18.89 -1.44
C ARG A 86 2.44 -19.85 -0.42
N SER A 87 2.91 -19.33 0.71
CA SER A 87 3.46 -20.11 1.84
C SER A 87 2.36 -20.54 2.81
#